data_AF-A0A815GWK3-F1
#
_entry.id   AF-A0A815GWK3-F1
#
_cell.length_a   1.000
_cell.length_b   1.000
_cell.length_c   1.000
_cell.angle_alpha   90.00
_cell.angle_beta   90.00
_cell.angle_gamma   90.00
#
_symmetry.space_group_name_H-M   'P 1'
#
loop_
_entity.id
_entity.type
_entity.pdbx_description
1 polymer ?
#
loop_
_entity_poly.entity_id
_entity_poly.type
_entity_poly.pdbx_seq_one_letter_code
_entity_poly.pdbx_strand_id
1 'polypeptide(L)'
;QELPPVIHPVIRTHPITKRKLLFVNITFTTRIIGLSEVESDMLLNYLFSLINKPEYTIRWHWKENDIAFWDNRSTQHYAIGDYWPNRRRMERATIIGDRPI
;
A
#
# COMPACT_ATOMS: atom_id res chain seq x y z
N GLN A 1 7.28 21.58 2.63
CA GLN A 1 7.92 20.75 1.59
C GLN A 1 6.84 20.41 0.58
N GLU A 2 7.02 20.78 -0.68
CA GLU A 2 6.05 20.43 -1.73
C GLU A 2 6.17 18.94 -2.05
N LEU A 3 5.03 18.27 -2.17
CA LEU A 3 4.92 16.86 -2.58
C LEU A 3 4.20 16.82 -3.92
N PRO A 4 4.90 17.12 -5.03
CA PRO A 4 4.26 17.14 -6.34
C PRO A 4 3.77 15.74 -6.73
N PRO A 5 2.71 15.65 -7.56
CA PRO A 5 2.27 14.36 -8.10
C PRO A 5 3.39 13.64 -8.86
N VAL A 6 3.46 12.32 -8.70
CA VAL A 6 4.43 11.45 -9.38
C VAL A 6 3.72 10.32 -10.11
N ILE A 7 4.33 9.82 -11.18
CA ILE A 7 3.79 8.73 -12.00
C ILE A 7 4.57 7.45 -11.72
N HIS A 8 3.83 6.39 -11.39
CA HIS A 8 4.32 5.03 -11.17
C HIS A 8 3.48 4.02 -11.96
N PRO A 9 4.04 2.84 -12.29
CA PRO A 9 3.30 1.80 -13.00
C PRO A 9 2.21 1.21 -12.10
N VAL A 10 1.04 0.93 -12.68
CA VAL A 10 -0.07 0.21 -12.00
C VAL A 10 0.36 -1.22 -11.66
N ILE A 11 1.14 -1.86 -12.53
CA ILE A 11 1.73 -3.17 -12.30
C ILE A 11 3.25 -3.01 -12.20
N ARG A 12 3.79 -3.19 -11.00
CA ARG A 12 5.23 -3.12 -10.73
C ARG A 12 5.86 -4.51 -10.84
N THR A 13 7.08 -4.59 -11.34
CA THR A 13 7.91 -5.79 -11.20
C THR A 13 8.78 -5.67 -9.94
N HIS A 14 8.71 -6.66 -9.05
CA HIS A 14 9.55 -6.68 -7.86
C HIS A 14 11.04 -6.80 -8.25
N PRO A 15 11.94 -5.90 -7.81
CA PRO A 15 13.30 -5.82 -8.34
C PRO A 15 14.14 -7.07 -8.06
N ILE A 16 13.84 -7.80 -6.98
CA ILE A 16 14.55 -9.03 -6.58
C ILE A 16 13.81 -10.27 -7.09
N THR A 17 12.61 -10.55 -6.56
CA THR A 17 11.82 -11.76 -6.88
C THR A 17 11.25 -11.81 -8.30
N LYS A 18 11.29 -10.69 -9.05
CA LYS A 18 10.75 -10.56 -10.43
C LYS A 18 9.25 -10.83 -10.57
N ARG A 19 8.52 -10.98 -9.47
CA ARG A 19 7.07 -11.16 -9.48
C ARG A 19 6.39 -9.85 -9.88
N LYS A 20 5.30 -9.97 -10.64
CA LYS A 20 4.40 -8.84 -10.95
C LYS A 20 3.47 -8.58 -9.77
N LEU A 21 3.27 -7.32 -9.45
CA LEU A 21 2.53 -6.86 -8.28
C LEU A 21 1.60 -5.72 -8.68
N LEU A 22 0.40 -5.70 -8.10
CA LEU A 22 -0.47 -4.54 -8.20
C LEU A 22 0.09 -3.43 -7.30
N PHE A 23 0.31 -2.25 -7.89
CA PHE A 23 1.02 -1.12 -7.26
C PHE A 23 0.16 0.15 -7.28
N VAL A 24 -1.08 0.01 -6.81
CA VAL A 24 -2.02 1.11 -6.56
C VAL A 24 -2.53 0.99 -5.12
N ASN A 25 -2.83 2.11 -4.48
CA ASN A 25 -3.40 2.13 -3.13
C ASN A 25 -4.38 3.29 -2.96
N ILE A 26 -5.39 3.09 -2.11
CA ILE A 26 -6.49 4.03 -1.91
C ILE A 26 -6.06 5.38 -1.33
N THR A 27 -4.93 5.43 -0.61
CA THR A 27 -4.47 6.64 0.08
C THR A 27 -3.76 7.62 -0.84
N PHE A 28 -3.00 7.13 -1.82
CA PHE A 28 -2.10 7.97 -2.63
C PHE A 28 -2.37 7.91 -4.14
N THR A 29 -3.05 6.87 -4.64
CA THR A 29 -3.29 6.75 -6.08
C THR A 29 -4.52 7.57 -6.46
N THR A 30 -4.33 8.57 -7.32
CA THR A 30 -5.39 9.51 -7.70
C THR A 30 -6.01 9.22 -9.05
N ARG A 31 -5.22 8.80 -10.05
CA ARG A 31 -5.70 8.57 -11.42
C ARG A 31 -4.79 7.61 -12.19
N ILE A 32 -5.36 6.86 -13.13
CA ILE A 32 -4.63 6.08 -14.14
C ILE A 32 -4.44 6.96 -15.40
N ILE A 33 -3.18 7.20 -15.75
CA ILE A 33 -2.81 7.97 -16.94
C ILE A 33 -3.23 7.22 -18.20
N GLY A 34 -3.81 7.95 -19.17
CA GLY A 34 -4.26 7.41 -20.45
C GLY A 34 -5.73 6.96 -20.48
N LEU A 35 -6.41 6.94 -19.33
CA LEU A 35 -7.85 6.71 -19.24
C LEU A 35 -8.61 8.03 -19.02
N SER A 36 -9.88 8.09 -19.41
CA SER A 36 -10.76 9.15 -18.93
C SER A 36 -10.90 9.08 -17.40
N GLU A 37 -11.36 10.16 -16.77
CA GLU A 37 -11.57 10.21 -15.32
C GLU A 37 -12.53 9.11 -14.86
N VAL A 38 -13.67 8.96 -15.55
CA VAL A 38 -14.69 7.94 -15.24
C VAL A 38 -14.11 6.53 -15.35
N GLU A 39 -13.37 6.22 -16.43
CA GLU A 39 -12.75 4.90 -16.60
C GLU A 39 -11.67 4.63 -15.55
N SER A 40 -10.87 5.64 -15.21
CA SER A 40 -9.85 5.56 -14.16
C SER A 40 -10.49 5.23 -12.81
N ASP A 41 -11.55 5.94 -12.44
CA ASP A 41 -12.21 5.77 -11.15
C ASP A 41 -12.87 4.39 -11.04
N MET A 42 -13.56 3.95 -12.10
CA MET A 42 -14.16 2.61 -12.14
C MET A 42 -13.10 1.52 -11.96
N LEU A 43 -11.98 1.62 -12.69
CA LEU A 43 -10.91 0.63 -12.61
C LEU A 43 -10.18 0.67 -11.26
N LEU A 44 -9.85 1.85 -10.74
CA LEU A 44 -9.21 1.97 -9.42
C LEU A 44 -10.10 1.43 -8.31
N ASN A 45 -11.39 1.74 -8.31
CA ASN A 45 -12.34 1.19 -7.33
C ASN A 45 -12.39 -0.34 -7.37
N TYR A 46 -12.40 -0.92 -8.58
CA TYR A 46 -12.31 -2.37 -8.74
C TYR A 46 -11.00 -2.92 -8.15
N LEU A 47 -9.86 -2.34 -8.50
CA LEU A 47 -8.54 -2.78 -8.02
C LEU A 47 -8.41 -2.66 -6.50
N PHE A 48 -8.90 -1.56 -5.90
CA PHE A 48 -8.93 -1.38 -4.45
C PHE A 48 -9.82 -2.43 -3.77
N SER A 49 -10.96 -2.78 -4.37
CA SER A 49 -11.82 -3.84 -3.84
C SER A 49 -11.13 -5.20 -3.82
N LEU A 50 -10.29 -5.49 -4.83
CA LEU A 50 -9.52 -6.73 -4.90
C LEU A 50 -8.47 -6.81 -3.80
N ILE A 51 -7.72 -5.73 -3.55
CA ILE A 51 -6.64 -5.71 -2.55
C ILE A 51 -7.19 -5.90 -1.12
N ASN A 52 -8.43 -5.44 -0.87
CA ASN A 52 -9.08 -5.53 0.44
C ASN A 52 -9.76 -6.89 0.72
N LYS A 53 -9.70 -7.84 -0.22
CA LYS A 53 -10.27 -9.18 -0.02
C LYS A 53 -9.56 -9.92 1.12
N PRO A 54 -10.29 -10.51 2.09
CA PRO A 54 -9.70 -11.22 3.22
C PRO A 54 -8.64 -12.27 2.84
N GLU A 55 -8.83 -12.93 1.70
CA GLU A 55 -7.95 -13.95 1.13
C GLU A 55 -6.52 -13.46 0.86
N TYR A 56 -6.32 -12.15 0.72
CA TYR A 56 -5.01 -11.53 0.49
C TYR A 56 -4.49 -10.76 1.71
N THR A 57 -5.15 -10.91 2.86
CA THR A 57 -4.81 -10.17 4.07
C THR A 57 -4.47 -11.08 5.24
N ILE A 58 -3.68 -10.55 6.15
CA ILE A 58 -3.48 -11.11 7.48
C ILE A 58 -3.75 -10.01 8.51
N ARG A 59 -4.28 -10.39 9.68
CA ARG A 59 -4.50 -9.46 10.80
C ARG A 59 -3.55 -9.82 11.94
N TRP A 60 -2.60 -8.93 12.21
CA TRP A 60 -1.66 -9.09 13.32
C TRP A 60 -2.20 -8.46 14.61
N HIS A 61 -2.19 -9.23 15.69
CA HIS A 61 -2.48 -8.73 17.04
C HIS A 61 -1.18 -8.50 17.78
N TRP A 62 -0.85 -7.23 17.99
CA TRP A 62 0.41 -6.82 18.61
C TRP A 62 0.51 -7.22 20.07
N LYS A 63 1.67 -7.74 20.45
CA LYS A 63 2.13 -7.88 21.84
C LYS A 63 3.34 -6.99 22.07
N GLU A 64 3.64 -6.73 23.35
CA GLU A 64 4.84 -5.99 23.73
C GLU A 64 6.09 -6.70 23.22
N ASN A 65 7.04 -5.92 22.69
CA ASN A 65 8.29 -6.39 22.07
C ASN A 65 8.15 -7.15 20.74
N ASP A 66 6.96 -7.24 20.17
CA ASP A 66 6.80 -7.74 18.80
C ASP A 66 7.54 -6.84 17.80
N ILE A 67 8.13 -7.47 16.78
CA ILE A 67 8.73 -6.78 15.63
C ILE A 67 8.02 -7.28 14.37
N ALA A 68 7.48 -6.35 13.58
CA ALA A 68 7.05 -6.63 12.23
C ALA A 68 8.09 -6.10 11.23
N PHE A 69 8.47 -6.94 10.28
CA PHE A 69 9.27 -6.54 9.14
C PHE A 69 8.53 -6.93 7.86
N TRP A 70 8.23 -5.95 7.00
CA TRP A 70 7.45 -6.15 5.78
C TRP A 70 8.13 -5.50 4.58
N ASP A 71 7.82 -6.02 3.40
CA ASP A 71 8.30 -5.47 2.13
C ASP A 71 7.30 -4.44 1.57
N ASN A 72 7.62 -3.17 1.73
CA ASN A 72 6.77 -2.06 1.26
C ASN A 72 6.65 -1.99 -0.28
N ARG A 73 7.41 -2.79 -1.04
CA ARG A 73 7.30 -2.86 -2.50
C ARG A 73 6.18 -3.81 -2.94
N SER A 74 5.73 -4.71 -2.07
CA SER A 74 4.77 -5.77 -2.41
C SER A 74 3.56 -5.88 -1.48
N THR A 75 3.46 -5.02 -0.45
CA THR A 75 2.38 -5.09 0.53
C THR A 75 1.74 -3.73 0.76
N GLN A 76 0.47 -3.75 1.15
CA GLN A 76 -0.21 -2.62 1.77
C GLN A 76 -0.51 -2.97 3.23
N HIS A 77 -0.69 -1.96 4.07
CA HIS A 77 -1.04 -2.15 5.47
C HIS A 77 -2.03 -1.10 5.92
N TYR A 78 -2.83 -1.47 6.91
CA TYR A 78 -3.85 -0.62 7.49
C TYR A 78 -3.75 -0.68 9.02
N ALA A 79 -3.76 0.48 9.66
CA ALA A 79 -3.81 0.57 11.11
C ALA A 79 -5.27 0.70 11.56
N ILE A 80 -5.75 -0.28 12.33
CA ILE A 80 -7.11 -0.25 12.88
C ILE A 80 -7.14 0.75 14.05
N GLY A 81 -8.07 1.69 14.01
CA GLY A 81 -8.28 2.73 15.03
C GLY A 81 -9.24 2.33 16.16
N ASP A 82 -9.25 1.06 16.56
CA ASP A 82 -10.23 0.47 17.49
C ASP A 82 -9.81 0.51 18.98
N TYR A 83 -8.79 1.28 19.33
CA TYR A 83 -8.18 1.25 20.67
C TYR A 83 -8.37 2.52 21.51
N TRP A 84 -9.03 3.56 20.99
CA TRP A 84 -9.31 4.78 21.76
C TRP A 84 -10.12 4.46 23.04
N PRO A 85 -9.81 5.06 24.21
CA PRO A 85 -8.83 6.13 24.47
C PRO A 85 -7.42 5.63 24.87
N ASN A 86 -7.14 4.33 24.71
CA ASN A 86 -5.87 3.76 25.16
C ASN A 86 -4.69 4.30 24.34
N ARG A 87 -3.54 4.45 25.00
CA ARG A 87 -2.30 4.87 24.34
C ARG A 87 -1.66 3.70 23.60
N ARG A 88 -1.26 3.92 22.35
CA ARG A 88 -0.45 3.00 21.54
C ARG A 88 0.76 3.74 20.96
N ARG A 89 1.98 3.23 21.20
CA ARG A 89 3.24 3.79 20.68
C ARG A 89 4.04 2.70 20.00
N MET A 90 4.64 3.03 18.85
CA MET A 90 5.51 2.17 18.07
C MET A 90 6.70 2.99 17.58
N GLU A 91 7.84 2.34 17.39
CA GLU A 91 9.00 2.94 16.70
C GLU A 91 9.13 2.29 15.32
N ARG A 92 9.56 3.07 14.31
CA ARG A 92 9.68 2.58 12.93
C ARG A 92 11.02 3.00 12.32
N ALA A 93 11.75 2.02 11.80
CA ALA A 93 12.84 2.25 10.87
C ALA A 93 12.35 1.97 9.43
N THR A 94 12.81 2.77 8.46
CA THR A 94 12.46 2.59 7.05
C THR A 94 13.72 2.39 6.23
N ILE A 95 13.75 1.34 5.42
CA ILE A 95 14.83 1.07 4.47
C ILE A 95 14.54 1.84 3.18
N ILE A 96 15.55 2.54 2.65
CA ILE A 96 15.44 3.30 1.40
C ILE A 96 15.15 2.34 0.23
N GLY A 97 14.16 2.70 -0.59
CA GLY A 97 13.77 1.95 -1.79
C GLY A 97 14.32 2.54 -3.09
N ASP A 98 14.11 1.81 -4.17
CA ASP A 98 14.38 2.21 -5.55
C ASP A 98 13.11 2.75 -6.24
N ARG A 99 13.29 3.34 -7.43
CA ARG A 99 12.15 3.77 -8.26
C ARG A 99 11.36 2.54 -8.76
N PRO A 100 10.03 2.50 -8.59
CA PRO A 100 9.19 1.44 -9.18
C PRO A 100 9.31 1.38 -10.71
N ILE A 101 9.46 0.17 -11.24
CA ILE A 101 9.45 -0.16 -12.67
C ILE A 101 8.40 -1.23 -13.00
#